data_AF-A0A0J0YJN8-F1
#
_entry.id   AF-A0A0J0YJN8-F1
#
_cell.length_a   1.000
_cell.length_b   1.000
_cell.length_c   1.000
_cell.angle_alpha   90.00
_cell.angle_beta   90.00
_cell.angle_gamma   90.00
#
_symmetry.space_group_name_H-M   'P 1'
#
loop_
_entity.id
_entity.type
_entity.pdbx_description
1 polymer ?
#
loop_
_entity_poly.entity_id
_entity_poly.type
_entity_poly.pdbx_seq_one_letter_code
_entity_poly.pdbx_strand_id
1 'polypeptide(L)'
;MIKNSKNNQNHAFNDAFDFIKRNWLIIAAMLLVIPYLKRYLEDQATKNIINQGDNYVKEAEAKAEVLKDIKLVENGNPLSQNQKRKAITSSSALWAASTSLAHDLGVKYKDAGNWYDFLDPRGWTENDKSARKTLVYQRNNFAILEKLYYEVDTNSRNLRNDILKYMDKDELTYLRRYLKI
;
A
#
# COMPACT_ATOMS: atom_id res chain seq x y z
N MET A 1 65.64 -40.36 43.13
CA MET A 1 64.34 -40.63 43.78
C MET A 1 63.31 -39.64 43.25
N ILE A 2 62.40 -40.06 42.38
CA ILE A 2 61.32 -39.22 41.84
C ILE A 2 60.02 -39.62 42.56
N LYS A 3 59.45 -38.73 43.36
CA LYS A 3 58.16 -38.96 44.02
C LYS A 3 57.02 -38.58 43.07
N ASN A 4 56.09 -39.53 42.92
CA ASN A 4 54.86 -39.46 42.10
C ASN A 4 54.00 -38.22 42.40
N SER A 5 53.66 -37.46 41.37
CA SER A 5 52.57 -36.48 41.35
C SER A 5 51.34 -37.08 40.65
N LYS A 6 50.58 -37.91 41.36
CA LYS A 6 49.29 -38.47 40.89
C LYS A 6 48.08 -38.03 41.74
N ASN A 7 48.29 -37.25 42.80
CA ASN A 7 47.21 -36.86 43.73
C ASN A 7 46.51 -35.53 43.42
N ASN A 8 47.04 -34.67 42.53
CA ASN A 8 46.46 -33.34 42.29
C ASN A 8 45.33 -33.30 41.24
N GLN A 9 45.19 -34.31 40.37
CA GLN A 9 44.11 -34.32 39.37
C GLN A 9 42.77 -34.79 39.95
N ASN A 10 42.79 -35.65 40.97
CA ASN A 10 41.58 -36.14 41.62
C ASN A 10 40.91 -35.06 42.48
N HIS A 11 41.67 -34.11 43.04
CA HIS A 11 41.12 -33.08 43.90
C HIS A 11 40.23 -32.08 43.15
N ALA A 12 40.73 -31.50 42.05
CA ALA A 12 39.97 -30.52 41.27
C ALA A 12 38.70 -31.11 40.63
N PHE A 13 38.76 -32.37 40.20
CA PHE A 13 37.59 -33.07 39.65
C PHE A 13 36.56 -33.39 40.72
N ASN A 14 37.00 -33.83 41.91
CA ASN A 14 36.11 -34.09 43.03
C ASN A 14 35.47 -32.78 43.55
N ASP A 15 36.22 -31.68 43.61
CA ASP A 15 35.69 -30.38 44.04
C ASP A 15 34.66 -29.82 43.05
N ALA A 16 34.90 -29.98 41.74
CA ALA A 16 33.93 -29.62 40.70
C ALA A 16 32.69 -30.52 40.74
N PHE A 17 32.87 -31.82 40.97
CA PHE A 17 31.77 -32.77 41.07
C PHE A 17 30.91 -32.52 42.31
N ASP A 18 31.53 -32.21 43.46
CA ASP A 18 30.83 -31.83 44.69
C ASP A 18 30.10 -30.49 44.54
N PHE A 19 30.67 -29.54 43.80
CA PHE A 19 29.98 -28.29 43.46
C PHE A 19 28.74 -28.54 42.61
N ILE A 20 28.83 -29.38 41.57
CA ILE A 20 27.70 -29.76 40.72
C ILE A 20 26.65 -30.49 41.57
N LYS A 21 27.06 -31.46 42.40
CA LYS A 21 26.16 -32.22 43.27
C LYS A 21 25.47 -31.34 44.30
N ARG A 22 26.12 -30.29 44.81
CA ARG A 22 25.53 -29.35 45.76
C ARG A 22 24.57 -28.37 45.11
N ASN A 23 24.78 -28.01 43.84
CA ASN A 23 24.03 -26.98 43.13
C ASN A 23 23.22 -27.50 41.92
N TRP A 24 23.01 -28.82 41.83
CA TRP A 24 22.44 -29.47 40.65
C TRP A 24 21.05 -28.94 40.27
N LEU A 25 20.22 -28.58 41.27
CA LEU A 25 18.90 -27.98 41.04
C LEU A 25 19.00 -26.59 40.40
N ILE A 26 19.98 -25.78 40.80
CA ILE A 26 20.21 -24.44 40.25
C ILE A 26 20.73 -24.56 38.82
N ILE A 27 21.65 -25.49 38.58
CA ILE A 27 22.20 -25.77 37.25
C ILE A 27 21.07 -26.28 36.31
N ALA A 28 20.23 -27.20 36.78
CA ALA A 28 19.09 -27.70 36.02
C ALA A 28 18.06 -26.59 35.72
N ALA A 29 17.76 -25.74 36.70
CA ALA A 29 16.88 -24.58 36.48
C ALA A 29 17.47 -23.63 35.43
N MET A 30 18.77 -23.36 35.48
CA MET A 30 19.45 -22.50 34.49
C MET A 30 19.41 -23.11 33.08
N LEU A 31 19.63 -24.42 32.95
CA LEU A 31 19.53 -25.14 31.67
C LEU A 31 18.12 -25.08 31.07
N LEU A 32 17.08 -25.11 31.90
CA LEU A 32 15.70 -24.96 31.44
C LEU A 32 15.38 -23.56 30.89
N VAL A 33 16.10 -22.52 31.32
CA VAL A 33 15.91 -21.14 30.82
C VAL A 33 16.59 -20.92 29.46
N ILE A 34 17.66 -21.66 29.14
CA ILE A 34 18.42 -21.53 27.88
C ILE A 34 17.55 -21.60 26.61
N PRO A 35 16.63 -22.57 26.40
CA PRO A 35 15.81 -22.61 25.19
C PRO A 35 14.90 -21.38 25.04
N TYR A 36 14.40 -20.83 26.14
CA TYR A 36 13.56 -19.62 26.13
C TYR A 36 14.36 -18.35 25.83
N LEU A 37 15.57 -18.23 26.39
CA LEU A 37 16.50 -17.15 26.08
C LEU A 37 16.91 -17.17 24.60
N LYS A 38 17.25 -18.36 24.07
CA LYS A 38 17.60 -18.52 22.65
C LYS A 38 16.46 -18.06 21.74
N ARG A 39 15.23 -18.52 22.01
CA ARG A 39 14.03 -18.13 21.26
C ARG A 39 13.76 -16.63 21.34
N TYR A 40 13.93 -16.02 22.52
CA TYR A 40 13.73 -14.59 22.71
C TYR A 40 14.74 -13.73 21.93
N LEU A 41 16.01 -14.15 21.89
CA LEU A 41 17.05 -13.47 21.12
C LEU A 41 16.85 -13.62 19.60
N GLU A 42 16.41 -14.79 19.13
CA GLU A 42 16.04 -15.02 17.72
C GLU A 42 14.83 -14.15 17.31
N ASP A 43 13.82 -14.00 18.17
CA ASP A 43 12.66 -13.11 17.91
C ASP A 43 13.07 -11.63 17.85
N GLN A 44 14.02 -11.19 18.68
CA GLN A 44 14.54 -9.82 18.67
C GLN A 44 15.37 -9.52 17.40
N ALA A 45 16.22 -10.46 16.99
CA ALA A 45 17.02 -10.32 15.77
C ALA A 45 16.13 -10.27 14.52
N THR A 46 15.09 -11.10 14.47
CA THR A 46 14.15 -11.17 13.34
C THR A 46 13.29 -9.91 13.24
N LYS A 47 12.84 -9.33 14.37
CA LYS A 47 12.07 -8.08 14.40
C LYS A 47 12.85 -6.87 13.90
N ASN A 48 14.16 -6.79 14.18
CA ASN A 48 14.98 -5.65 13.74
C ASN A 48 15.29 -5.67 12.23
N ILE A 49 15.40 -6.85 11.62
CA ILE A 49 15.63 -7.00 10.17
C ILE A 49 14.33 -6.70 9.38
N ILE A 50 13.18 -7.15 9.88
CA ILE A 50 11.87 -6.88 9.25
C ILE A 50 11.51 -5.39 9.33
N ASN A 51 11.76 -4.73 10.46
CA ASN A 51 11.47 -3.29 10.60
C ASN A 51 12.35 -2.41 9.69
N GLN A 52 13.58 -2.79 9.39
CA GLN A 52 14.40 -2.03 8.44
C GLN A 52 13.93 -2.23 7.00
N GLY A 53 13.63 -3.46 6.57
CA GLY A 53 13.09 -3.73 5.23
C GLY A 53 11.74 -3.06 4.96
N ASP A 54 10.83 -3.08 5.93
CA ASP A 54 9.50 -2.46 5.81
C ASP A 54 9.56 -0.92 5.77
N ASN A 55 10.55 -0.30 6.44
CA ASN A 55 10.71 1.16 6.43
C ASN A 55 11.24 1.68 5.09
N TYR A 56 12.12 0.94 4.41
CA TYR A 56 12.60 1.34 3.07
C TYR A 56 11.52 1.18 1.99
N VAL A 57 10.69 0.14 2.08
CA VAL A 57 9.55 -0.05 1.16
C VAL A 57 8.48 1.00 1.42
N LYS A 58 8.13 1.27 2.69
CA LYS A 58 7.17 2.33 3.05
C LYS A 58 7.66 3.73 2.70
N GLU A 59 8.94 4.05 2.81
CA GLU A 59 9.47 5.35 2.35
C GLU A 59 9.48 5.48 0.83
N ALA A 60 9.76 4.40 0.09
CA ALA A 60 9.70 4.40 -1.37
C ALA A 60 8.25 4.48 -1.87
N GLU A 61 7.31 3.77 -1.24
CA GLU A 61 5.88 3.86 -1.48
C GLU A 61 5.35 5.25 -1.10
N ALA A 62 5.69 5.79 0.07
CA ALA A 62 5.29 7.14 0.48
C ALA A 62 5.87 8.22 -0.45
N LYS A 63 7.12 8.11 -0.92
CA LYS A 63 7.68 9.06 -1.91
C LYS A 63 7.02 8.92 -3.28
N ALA A 64 6.67 7.71 -3.72
CA ALA A 64 5.96 7.48 -4.97
C ALA A 64 4.48 7.90 -4.90
N GLU A 65 3.84 7.73 -3.74
CA GLU A 65 2.47 8.16 -3.44
C GLU A 65 2.43 9.68 -3.33
N VAL A 66 3.36 10.32 -2.61
CA VAL A 66 3.51 11.78 -2.54
C VAL A 66 3.79 12.40 -3.93
N LEU A 67 4.63 11.78 -4.77
CA LEU A 67 4.85 12.27 -6.15
C LEU A 67 3.65 12.09 -7.09
N LYS A 68 2.78 11.09 -6.83
CA LYS A 68 1.51 10.90 -7.56
C LYS A 68 0.39 11.78 -7.01
N ASP A 69 0.39 12.04 -5.70
CA ASP A 69 -0.60 12.85 -5.01
C ASP A 69 -0.40 14.35 -5.19
N ILE A 70 0.84 14.81 -5.37
CA ILE A 70 1.14 16.22 -5.66
C ILE A 70 0.67 16.61 -7.09
N LYS A 71 0.48 15.67 -8.02
CA LYS A 71 -0.02 15.98 -9.38
C LYS A 71 -1.55 16.01 -9.54
N LEU A 72 -2.29 15.67 -8.49
CA LEU A 72 -3.75 15.67 -8.50
C LEU A 72 -4.38 16.92 -7.91
N VAL A 73 -3.59 17.86 -7.38
CA VAL A 73 -4.10 19.10 -6.79
C VAL A 73 -3.22 20.27 -7.20
N GLU A 74 -3.23 20.62 -8.48
CA GLU A 74 -3.16 22.03 -8.83
C GLU A 74 -3.87 22.26 -10.15
N ASN A 75 -4.98 22.97 -10.03
CA ASN A 75 -5.80 23.53 -11.09
C ASN A 75 -4.88 24.24 -12.10
N GLY A 76 -4.44 23.53 -13.14
CA GLY A 76 -3.70 24.14 -14.24
C GLY A 76 -4.53 25.32 -14.76
N ASN A 77 -3.91 26.50 -14.92
CA ASN A 77 -4.57 27.73 -15.36
C ASN A 77 -5.70 27.42 -16.37
N PRO A 78 -6.95 27.86 -16.16
CA PRO A 78 -8.09 27.55 -17.03
C PRO A 78 -7.83 27.80 -18.52
N LEU A 79 -6.97 28.77 -18.84
CA LEU A 79 -6.53 29.05 -20.21
C LEU A 79 -5.70 27.90 -20.79
N SER A 80 -4.77 27.34 -20.02
CA SER A 80 -3.93 26.21 -20.43
C SER A 80 -4.72 24.92 -20.62
N GLN A 81 -5.71 24.65 -19.75
CA GLN A 81 -6.59 23.50 -19.91
C GLN A 81 -7.48 23.65 -21.14
N ASN A 82 -8.06 24.84 -21.37
CA ASN A 82 -8.86 25.10 -22.56
C ASN A 82 -8.05 24.96 -23.86
N GLN A 83 -6.79 25.39 -23.86
CA GLN A 83 -5.89 25.17 -24.99
C GLN A 83 -5.65 23.68 -25.25
N LYS A 84 -5.34 22.89 -24.21
CA LYS A 84 -5.16 21.43 -24.32
C LYS A 84 -6.44 20.73 -24.80
N ARG A 85 -7.60 21.10 -24.24
CA ARG A 85 -8.91 20.56 -24.65
C ARG A 85 -9.19 20.80 -26.13
N LYS A 86 -8.97 22.04 -26.59
CA LYS A 86 -9.12 22.44 -28.00
C LYS A 86 -8.15 21.71 -28.93
N ALA A 87 -6.95 21.37 -28.45
CA ALA A 87 -5.99 20.58 -29.23
C ALA A 87 -6.43 19.12 -29.43
N ILE A 88 -7.29 18.59 -28.55
CA ILE A 88 -7.81 17.21 -28.64
C ILE A 88 -9.14 17.16 -29.40
N THR A 89 -10.09 18.03 -29.07
CA THR A 89 -11.40 18.09 -29.72
C THR A 89 -12.03 19.46 -29.57
N SER A 90 -12.89 19.85 -30.51
CA SER A 90 -13.70 21.06 -30.43
C SER A 90 -15.03 20.87 -29.68
N SER A 91 -15.37 19.64 -29.30
CA SER A 91 -16.66 19.32 -28.68
C SER A 91 -16.69 19.69 -27.19
N SER A 92 -17.44 20.74 -26.85
CA SER A 92 -17.71 21.13 -25.46
C SER A 92 -18.43 20.03 -24.67
N ALA A 93 -19.24 19.20 -25.34
CA ALA A 93 -19.90 18.06 -24.71
C ALA A 93 -18.91 16.98 -24.25
N LEU A 94 -17.84 16.73 -25.02
CA LEU A 94 -16.78 15.79 -24.62
C LEU A 94 -15.90 16.36 -23.51
N TRP A 95 -15.66 17.67 -23.54
CA TRP A 95 -14.97 18.37 -22.46
C TRP A 95 -15.74 18.22 -21.14
N ALA A 96 -17.05 18.51 -21.16
CA ALA A 96 -17.90 18.35 -19.98
C ALA A 96 -17.95 16.90 -19.50
N ALA A 97 -18.12 15.94 -20.42
CA ALA A 97 -18.14 14.52 -20.07
C ALA A 97 -16.83 14.05 -19.42
N SER A 98 -15.68 14.49 -19.93
CA SER A 98 -14.38 14.16 -19.36
C SER A 98 -14.19 14.76 -17.96
N THR A 99 -14.58 16.03 -17.76
CA THR A 99 -14.57 16.67 -16.44
C THR A 99 -15.47 15.94 -15.45
N SER A 100 -16.69 15.59 -15.86
CA SER A 100 -17.63 14.83 -15.03
C SER A 100 -17.06 13.47 -14.64
N LEU A 101 -16.39 12.76 -15.55
CA LEU A 101 -15.73 11.49 -15.19
C LEU A 101 -14.55 11.68 -14.25
N ALA A 102 -13.75 12.73 -14.43
CA ALA A 102 -12.65 13.03 -13.53
C ALA A 102 -13.15 13.33 -12.12
N HIS A 103 -14.28 14.01 -12.01
CA HIS A 103 -15.01 14.20 -10.77
C HIS A 103 -15.54 12.86 -10.24
N ASP A 104 -16.42 12.18 -10.97
CA ASP A 104 -17.13 10.99 -10.48
C ASP A 104 -16.17 9.83 -10.11
N LEU A 105 -15.09 9.62 -10.87
CA LEU A 105 -14.05 8.61 -10.60
C LEU A 105 -12.90 9.16 -9.70
N GLY A 106 -12.90 10.45 -9.38
CA GLY A 106 -11.89 11.12 -8.57
C GLY A 106 -12.34 11.43 -7.14
N VAL A 107 -13.64 11.68 -6.93
CA VAL A 107 -14.24 12.05 -5.64
C VAL A 107 -14.07 10.96 -4.58
N LYS A 108 -13.95 9.69 -4.97
CA LYS A 108 -13.85 8.57 -4.00
C LYS A 108 -12.56 8.52 -3.17
N TYR A 109 -11.50 9.33 -3.41
CA TYR A 109 -10.22 9.11 -2.70
C TYR A 109 -9.47 10.32 -2.18
N LYS A 110 -10.00 11.55 -2.32
CA LYS A 110 -9.25 12.73 -1.85
C LYS A 110 -10.07 13.88 -1.31
N ASP A 111 -11.31 14.05 -1.77
CA ASP A 111 -12.07 15.27 -1.49
C ASP A 111 -13.11 15.11 -0.41
N ALA A 112 -12.66 14.57 0.72
CA ALA A 112 -13.29 14.90 1.96
C ALA A 112 -12.26 14.71 3.08
N GLY A 113 -11.70 15.82 3.56
CA GLY A 113 -10.65 15.86 4.57
C GLY A 113 -11.08 15.31 5.94
N ASN A 114 -12.22 14.64 6.04
CA ASN A 114 -12.66 13.97 7.23
C ASN A 114 -12.58 12.45 7.08
N TRP A 115 -12.09 11.81 8.13
CA TRP A 115 -11.98 10.37 8.22
C TRP A 115 -13.33 9.63 8.12
N TYR A 116 -14.49 10.29 8.16
CA TYR A 116 -15.80 9.61 8.12
C TYR A 116 -16.47 9.63 6.75
N ASP A 117 -15.92 10.35 5.77
CA ASP A 117 -16.55 10.47 4.45
C ASP A 117 -16.44 9.20 3.61
N PHE A 118 -15.53 8.28 3.97
CA PHE A 118 -15.55 6.92 3.43
C PHE A 118 -16.82 6.15 3.83
N LEU A 119 -17.58 6.60 4.84
CA LEU A 119 -18.81 5.95 5.28
C LEU A 119 -20.06 6.50 4.59
N ASP A 120 -19.97 7.47 3.66
CA ASP A 120 -21.15 7.93 2.92
C ASP A 120 -21.50 6.95 1.79
N PRO A 121 -22.60 6.17 1.91
CA PRO A 121 -23.03 5.22 0.89
C PRO A 121 -23.48 5.92 -0.41
N ARG A 122 -23.78 7.23 -0.37
CA ARG A 122 -24.12 8.02 -1.58
C ARG A 122 -22.88 8.22 -2.45
N GLY A 123 -21.74 8.54 -1.83
CA GLY A 123 -20.46 8.65 -2.53
C GLY A 123 -20.00 7.33 -3.17
N TRP A 124 -20.52 6.20 -2.70
CA TRP A 124 -20.18 4.88 -3.23
C TRP A 124 -20.97 4.51 -4.48
N THR A 125 -22.26 4.79 -4.51
CA THR A 125 -23.18 4.23 -5.52
C THR A 125 -23.74 5.24 -6.51
N GLU A 126 -23.79 6.52 -6.16
CA GLU A 126 -24.36 7.57 -7.02
C GLU A 126 -23.35 8.04 -8.08
N ASN A 127 -22.07 8.13 -7.70
CA ASN A 127 -20.98 8.52 -8.58
C ASN A 127 -20.72 7.45 -9.66
N ASP A 128 -20.74 6.17 -9.29
CA ASP A 128 -20.50 5.07 -10.22
C ASP A 128 -21.61 4.97 -11.28
N LYS A 129 -22.87 5.20 -10.89
CA LYS A 129 -24.01 5.27 -11.83
C LYS A 129 -23.88 6.44 -12.79
N SER A 130 -23.45 7.60 -12.30
CA SER A 130 -23.23 8.81 -13.09
C SER A 130 -22.07 8.62 -14.08
N ALA A 131 -20.95 8.08 -13.61
CA ALA A 131 -19.81 7.72 -14.43
C ALA A 131 -20.21 6.73 -15.53
N ARG A 132 -20.92 5.65 -15.17
CA ARG A 132 -21.44 4.67 -16.15
C ARG A 132 -22.33 5.35 -17.18
N LYS A 133 -23.29 6.19 -16.76
CA LYS A 133 -24.22 6.86 -17.69
C LYS A 133 -23.45 7.69 -18.70
N THR A 134 -22.45 8.45 -18.26
CA THR A 134 -21.59 9.26 -19.11
C THR A 134 -20.78 8.39 -20.09
N LEU A 135 -20.18 7.29 -19.61
CA LEU A 135 -19.40 6.37 -20.44
C LEU A 135 -20.25 5.66 -21.49
N VAL A 136 -21.46 5.22 -21.15
CA VAL A 136 -22.39 4.56 -22.09
C VAL A 136 -22.89 5.55 -23.15
N TYR A 137 -23.21 6.78 -22.74
CA TYR A 137 -23.63 7.84 -23.65
C TYR A 137 -22.53 8.18 -24.66
N GLN A 138 -21.29 8.30 -24.17
CA GLN A 138 -20.13 8.66 -24.99
C GLN A 138 -19.34 7.46 -25.51
N ARG A 139 -19.92 6.26 -25.54
CA ARG A 139 -19.22 5.01 -25.90
C ARG A 139 -18.47 5.07 -27.24
N ASN A 140 -19.03 5.76 -28.23
CA ASN A 140 -18.43 5.90 -29.55
C ASN A 140 -17.24 6.89 -29.56
N ASN A 141 -17.16 7.76 -28.56
CA ASN A 141 -16.12 8.78 -28.42
C ASN A 141 -15.09 8.42 -27.33
N PHE A 142 -15.10 7.15 -26.87
CA PHE A 142 -14.32 6.74 -25.70
C PHE A 142 -12.82 7.03 -25.83
N ALA A 143 -12.23 6.85 -27.02
CA ALA A 143 -10.81 7.13 -27.24
C ALA A 143 -10.45 8.62 -27.04
N ILE A 144 -11.34 9.53 -27.50
CA ILE A 144 -11.16 10.99 -27.30
C ILE A 144 -11.33 11.33 -25.83
N LEU A 145 -12.31 10.70 -25.19
CA LEU A 145 -12.57 10.86 -23.76
C LEU A 145 -11.42 10.37 -22.88
N GLU A 146 -10.83 9.22 -23.20
CA GLU A 146 -9.65 8.69 -22.52
C GLU A 146 -8.47 9.65 -22.63
N LYS A 147 -8.26 10.26 -23.81
CA LYS A 147 -7.21 11.25 -24.03
C LYS A 147 -7.45 12.55 -23.25
N LEU A 148 -8.67 13.09 -23.28
CA LEU A 148 -9.04 14.27 -22.49
C LEU A 148 -8.85 14.01 -20.99
N TYR A 149 -9.31 12.86 -20.51
CA TYR A 149 -9.20 12.45 -19.12
C TYR A 149 -7.74 12.39 -18.67
N TYR A 150 -6.88 11.74 -19.46
CA TYR A 150 -5.45 11.58 -19.15
C TYR A 150 -4.67 12.89 -19.26
N GLU A 151 -4.78 13.63 -20.37
CA GLU A 151 -3.91 14.77 -20.68
C GLU A 151 -4.35 16.09 -20.04
N VAL A 152 -5.65 16.22 -19.73
CA VAL A 152 -6.24 17.47 -19.25
C VAL A 152 -6.72 17.35 -17.81
N ASP A 153 -7.60 16.38 -17.53
CA ASP A 153 -8.43 16.45 -16.32
C ASP A 153 -7.80 15.76 -15.11
N THR A 154 -6.96 14.75 -15.34
CA THR A 154 -6.35 13.96 -14.25
C THR A 154 -4.82 13.96 -14.23
N ASN A 155 -4.19 14.68 -15.16
CA ASN A 155 -2.73 14.79 -15.28
C ASN A 155 -2.00 13.43 -15.21
N SER A 156 -2.38 12.51 -16.09
CA SER A 156 -1.81 11.16 -16.29
C SER A 156 -2.49 9.98 -15.59
N ARG A 157 -3.79 10.08 -15.21
CA ARG A 157 -4.56 8.88 -14.82
C ARG A 157 -5.19 8.24 -16.06
N ASN A 158 -5.15 6.91 -16.11
CA ASN A 158 -5.73 6.17 -17.23
C ASN A 158 -7.21 5.87 -16.93
N LEU A 159 -8.10 6.32 -17.83
CA LEU A 159 -9.55 6.17 -17.66
C LEU A 159 -9.98 4.70 -17.51
N ARG A 160 -9.38 3.77 -18.27
CA ARG A 160 -9.73 2.34 -18.18
C ARG A 160 -9.35 1.76 -16.82
N ASN A 161 -8.14 2.05 -16.36
CA ASN A 161 -7.67 1.60 -15.05
C ASN A 161 -8.55 2.16 -13.92
N ASP A 162 -8.95 3.42 -14.03
CA ASP A 162 -9.80 4.07 -13.03
C ASP A 162 -11.23 3.51 -13.04
N ILE A 163 -11.78 3.21 -14.22
CA ILE A 163 -13.05 2.46 -14.33
C ILE A 163 -12.94 1.12 -13.61
N LEU A 164 -11.87 0.34 -13.88
CA LEU A 164 -11.69 -0.99 -13.28
C LEU A 164 -11.45 -0.94 -11.77
N LYS A 165 -10.83 0.13 -11.28
CA LYS A 165 -10.45 0.28 -9.87
C LYS A 165 -11.58 0.86 -9.02
N TYR A 166 -12.34 1.80 -9.55
CA TYR A 166 -13.24 2.65 -8.77
C TYR A 166 -14.72 2.40 -9.00
N MET A 167 -15.08 1.74 -10.10
CA MET A 167 -16.46 1.37 -10.39
C MET A 167 -16.83 0.04 -9.73
N ASP A 168 -18.00 0.02 -9.11
CA ASP A 168 -18.58 -1.20 -8.53
C ASP A 168 -18.77 -2.31 -9.56
N LYS A 169 -18.68 -3.56 -9.10
CA LYS A 169 -18.71 -4.76 -9.95
C LYS A 169 -19.98 -4.84 -10.81
N ASP A 170 -21.14 -4.43 -10.27
CA ASP A 170 -22.42 -4.47 -10.98
C ASP A 170 -22.45 -3.44 -12.12
N GLU A 171 -21.98 -2.22 -11.86
CA GLU A 171 -21.90 -1.13 -12.83
C GLU A 171 -20.87 -1.46 -13.92
N LEU A 172 -19.73 -2.06 -13.56
CA LEU A 172 -18.72 -2.54 -14.49
C LEU A 172 -19.26 -3.66 -15.39
N THR A 173 -20.02 -4.59 -14.83
CA THR A 173 -20.67 -5.69 -15.58
C THR A 173 -21.66 -5.14 -16.61
N TYR A 174 -22.41 -4.10 -16.24
CA TYR A 174 -23.29 -3.40 -17.17
C TYR A 174 -22.48 -2.69 -18.27
N LEU A 175 -21.44 -1.94 -17.88
CA LEU A 175 -20.65 -1.12 -18.79
C LEU A 175 -19.96 -1.95 -19.88
N ARG A 176 -19.48 -3.14 -19.53
CA ARG A 176 -18.85 -4.11 -20.45
C ARG A 176 -19.75 -4.57 -21.60
N ARG A 177 -21.08 -4.39 -21.48
CA ARG A 177 -22.03 -4.66 -22.59
C ARG A 177 -21.92 -3.63 -23.71
N TYR A 178 -21.43 -2.43 -23.41
CA TYR A 178 -21.40 -1.28 -24.34
C TYR A 178 -19.98 -0.87 -24.72
N LEU A 179 -19.00 -1.13 -23.86
CA LEU A 179 -17.62 -0.73 -24.00
C LEU A 179 -16.69 -1.92 -23.79
N LYS A 180 -15.70 -2.08 -24.68
CA LYS A 180 -14.62 -3.04 -24.50
C LYS A 180 -13.55 -2.42 -23.61
N ILE A 181 -13.54 -2.83 -22.35
CA ILE A 181 -12.68 -2.35 -21.27
C ILE A 181 -12.12 -3.52 -20.47
#